data_AF-A0AAV7XTU2-F1
#
_entry.id   AF-A0AAV7XTU2-F1
#
_cell.length_a   1.000
_cell.length_b   1.000
_cell.length_c   1.000
_cell.angle_alpha   90.00
_cell.angle_beta   90.00
_cell.angle_gamma   90.00
#
_symmetry.space_group_name_H-M   'P 1'
#
loop_
_entity.id
_entity.type
_entity.pdbx_description
1 polymer ?
#
loop_
_entity_poly.entity_id
_entity_poly.type
_entity_poly.pdbx_seq_one_letter_code
_entity_poly.pdbx_strand_id
1 'polypeptide(L)'
;MSTMQQALVLVSVLAVVLQMHAAPPPKPAFFAKCMADNHVTPADFKNFAKTGEASDNLKCNFKCIMMEGGMLSEDGKINPEPMLQHTPEKIHDVVKECSKIEASADLCDVAYRQHKCVRDKATEWFQEMTEAHDKQ
;
A
#
# COMPACT_ATOMS: atom_id res chain seq x y z
N MET A 1 -26.42 34.61 -25.25
CA MET A 1 -26.56 34.08 -23.88
C MET A 1 -26.42 32.54 -23.79
N SER A 2 -26.29 31.80 -24.90
CA SER A 2 -26.28 30.32 -24.88
C SER A 2 -24.88 29.69 -24.70
N THR A 3 -23.81 30.38 -25.08
CA THR A 3 -22.42 29.88 -25.01
C THR A 3 -21.83 29.83 -23.60
N MET A 4 -22.24 30.76 -22.73
CA MET A 4 -21.72 30.87 -21.36
C MET A 4 -22.25 29.75 -20.44
N GLN A 5 -23.49 29.31 -20.66
CA GLN A 5 -24.13 28.20 -19.93
C GLN A 5 -23.47 26.86 -20.27
N GLN A 6 -23.13 26.63 -21.55
CA GLN A 6 -22.50 25.39 -22.01
C GLN A 6 -21.06 25.26 -21.50
N ALA A 7 -20.31 26.37 -21.44
CA ALA A 7 -18.96 26.39 -20.90
C ALA A 7 -18.93 26.04 -19.40
N LEU A 8 -19.88 26.55 -18.62
CA LEU A 8 -19.99 26.27 -17.18
C LEU A 8 -20.28 24.78 -16.87
N VAL A 9 -21.09 24.12 -17.70
CA VAL A 9 -21.41 22.70 -17.55
C VAL A 9 -20.22 21.81 -17.91
N LEU A 10 -19.45 22.16 -18.95
CA LEU A 10 -18.25 21.40 -19.32
C LEU A 10 -17.14 21.52 -18.27
N VAL A 11 -16.96 22.71 -17.67
CA VAL A 11 -15.95 22.93 -16.61
C VAL A 11 -16.32 22.19 -15.32
N SER A 12 -17.60 22.16 -14.93
CA SER A 12 -18.03 21.46 -13.72
C SER A 12 -17.96 19.93 -13.87
N VAL A 13 -18.29 19.39 -15.05
CA VAL A 13 -18.14 17.95 -15.32
C VAL A 13 -16.67 17.53 -15.33
N LEU A 14 -15.76 18.32 -15.91
CA LEU A 14 -14.32 18.03 -15.85
C LEU A 14 -13.78 18.02 -14.41
N ALA A 15 -14.21 18.98 -13.58
CA ALA A 15 -13.79 19.06 -12.19
C ALA A 15 -14.27 17.85 -11.35
N VAL A 16 -15.47 17.33 -11.61
CA VAL A 16 -16.00 16.13 -10.93
C VAL A 16 -15.27 14.87 -11.40
N VAL A 17 -14.94 14.74 -12.69
CA VAL A 17 -14.19 13.59 -13.23
C VAL A 17 -12.75 13.55 -12.68
N LEU A 18 -12.13 14.71 -12.47
CA LEU A 18 -10.80 14.81 -11.83
C LEU A 18 -10.79 14.35 -10.36
N GLN A 19 -11.93 14.38 -9.66
CA GLN A 19 -12.01 14.02 -8.24
C GLN A 19 -12.15 12.51 -7.98
N MET A 20 -12.48 11.70 -8.99
CA MET A 20 -12.73 10.27 -8.79
C MET A 20 -11.45 9.42 -8.60
N HIS A 21 -10.26 10.02 -8.69
CA HIS A 21 -8.97 9.36 -8.43
C HIS A 21 -8.41 9.61 -7.01
N ALA A 22 -9.18 10.24 -6.11
CA ALA A 22 -8.62 10.87 -4.91
C ALA A 22 -8.62 10.03 -3.61
N ALA A 23 -9.32 8.88 -3.55
CA ALA A 23 -9.41 8.08 -2.33
C ALA A 23 -8.47 6.86 -2.38
N PRO A 24 -7.64 6.61 -1.35
CA PRO A 24 -6.87 5.37 -1.29
C PRO A 24 -7.82 4.18 -1.13
N PRO A 25 -7.42 2.97 -1.56
CA PRO A 25 -8.24 1.76 -1.44
C PRO A 25 -8.58 1.52 0.03
N PRO A 26 -9.78 0.99 0.37
CA PRO A 26 -10.15 0.75 1.76
C PRO A 26 -9.19 -0.25 2.43
N LYS A 27 -8.83 -0.01 3.70
CA LYS A 27 -8.04 -0.97 4.48
C LYS A 27 -8.88 -2.24 4.74
N PRO A 28 -8.38 -3.44 4.46
CA PRO A 28 -9.10 -4.67 4.75
C PRO A 28 -9.23 -4.88 6.27
N ALA A 29 -10.27 -5.61 6.70
CA ALA A 29 -10.58 -5.80 8.13
C ALA A 29 -9.43 -6.42 8.93
N PHE A 30 -8.65 -7.32 8.32
CA PHE A 30 -7.48 -7.94 8.95
C PHE A 30 -6.36 -6.94 9.25
N PHE A 31 -6.32 -5.78 8.58
CA PHE A 31 -5.29 -4.76 8.83
C PHE A 31 -5.32 -4.27 10.28
N ALA A 32 -6.51 -3.94 10.80
CA ALA A 32 -6.68 -3.51 12.19
C ALA A 32 -6.34 -4.62 13.19
N LYS A 33 -6.71 -5.86 12.88
CA LYS A 33 -6.35 -7.04 13.68
C LYS A 33 -4.83 -7.19 13.78
N CYS A 34 -4.13 -7.17 12.65
CA CYS A 34 -2.67 -7.33 12.61
C CYS A 34 -1.95 -6.24 13.42
N MET A 35 -2.41 -4.99 13.32
CA MET A 35 -1.84 -3.90 14.11
C MET A 35 -2.01 -4.13 15.60
N ALA A 36 -3.19 -4.56 16.04
CA ALA A 36 -3.45 -4.86 17.44
C ALA A 36 -2.57 -6.02 17.95
N ASP A 37 -2.50 -7.12 17.19
CA ASP A 37 -1.74 -8.32 17.54
C ASP A 37 -0.23 -8.06 17.63
N ASN A 38 0.30 -7.14 16.82
CA ASN A 38 1.72 -6.81 16.78
C ASN A 38 2.08 -5.50 17.52
N HIS A 39 1.12 -4.88 18.21
CA HIS A 39 1.31 -3.61 18.91
C HIS A 39 1.89 -2.49 18.01
N VAL A 40 1.40 -2.39 16.78
CA VAL A 40 1.82 -1.43 15.78
C VAL A 40 0.81 -0.27 15.69
N THR A 41 1.31 0.93 15.49
CA THR A 41 0.54 2.16 15.35
C THR A 41 0.68 2.75 13.95
N PRO A 42 -0.20 3.69 13.53
CA PRO A 42 -0.01 4.41 12.27
C PRO A 42 1.32 5.17 12.20
N ALA A 43 1.88 5.60 13.34
CA ALA A 43 3.16 6.30 13.39
C ALA A 43 4.33 5.40 12.94
N ASP A 44 4.26 4.10 13.21
CA ASP A 44 5.28 3.14 12.79
C ASP A 44 5.32 3.01 11.26
N PHE A 45 4.16 2.95 10.60
CA PHE A 45 4.08 2.96 9.14
C PHE A 45 4.60 4.26 8.54
N LYS A 46 4.29 5.42 9.14
CA LYS A 46 4.85 6.72 8.70
C LYS A 46 6.36 6.76 8.85
N ASN A 47 6.89 6.25 9.96
CA ASN A 47 8.33 6.20 10.16
C ASN A 47 9.00 5.28 9.13
N PHE A 48 8.40 4.12 8.83
CA PHE A 48 8.86 3.23 7.77
C PHE A 48 8.76 3.87 6.38
N ALA A 49 7.69 4.56 6.03
CA ALA A 49 7.57 5.25 4.75
C ALA A 49 8.68 6.31 4.54
N LYS A 50 9.13 6.95 5.63
CA LYS A 50 10.22 7.94 5.60
C LYS A 50 11.61 7.32 5.60
N THR A 51 11.86 6.36 6.49
CA THR A 51 13.20 5.84 6.79
C THR A 51 13.45 4.46 6.16
N GLY A 52 12.40 3.67 6.04
CA GLY A 52 12.40 2.26 5.65
C GLY A 52 12.94 1.32 6.70
N GLU A 53 13.14 1.84 7.90
CA GLU A 53 13.52 1.05 9.05
C GLU A 53 12.25 0.64 9.80
N ALA A 54 12.19 -0.63 10.16
CA ALA A 54 11.06 -1.25 10.84
C ALA A 54 11.54 -1.94 12.11
N SER A 55 10.80 -1.74 13.21
CA SER A 55 10.91 -2.60 14.39
C SER A 55 10.48 -4.02 14.06
N ASP A 56 10.89 -5.01 14.85
CA ASP A 56 10.48 -6.40 14.61
C ASP A 56 8.96 -6.58 14.67
N ASN A 57 8.28 -5.81 15.52
CA ASN A 57 6.81 -5.72 15.55
C ASN A 57 6.23 -5.29 14.21
N LEU A 58 6.79 -4.25 13.57
CA LEU A 58 6.32 -3.79 12.27
C LEU A 58 6.62 -4.80 11.16
N LYS A 59 7.79 -5.46 11.19
CA LYS A 59 8.12 -6.55 10.25
C LYS A 59 7.10 -7.69 10.35
N CYS A 60 6.80 -8.15 11.56
CA CYS A 60 5.82 -9.21 11.78
C CYS A 60 4.38 -8.77 11.51
N ASN A 61 4.08 -7.47 11.65
CA ASN A 61 2.82 -6.92 11.18
C ASN A 61 2.69 -6.98 9.65
N PHE A 62 3.76 -6.69 8.88
CA PHE A 62 3.76 -6.90 7.43
C PHE A 62 3.51 -8.36 7.07
N LYS A 63 4.17 -9.30 7.77
CA LYS A 63 3.90 -10.74 7.61
C LYS A 63 2.41 -11.04 7.83
N CYS A 64 1.83 -10.58 8.94
CA CYS A 64 0.43 -10.82 9.26
C CYS A 64 -0.49 -10.34 8.12
N ILE A 65 -0.32 -9.09 7.67
CA ILE A 65 -1.10 -8.50 6.57
C ILE A 65 -0.93 -9.32 5.28
N MET A 66 0.30 -9.71 4.95
CA MET A 66 0.57 -10.48 3.74
C MET A 66 -0.03 -11.89 3.78
N MET A 67 0.02 -12.57 4.93
CA MET A 67 -0.58 -13.89 5.08
C MET A 67 -2.12 -13.84 5.04
N GLU A 68 -2.74 -12.93 5.81
CA GLU A 68 -4.20 -12.75 5.84
C GLU A 68 -4.76 -12.32 4.48
N GLY A 69 -3.99 -11.56 3.70
CA GLY A 69 -4.34 -11.15 2.34
C GLY A 69 -3.94 -12.14 1.24
N GLY A 70 -3.41 -13.32 1.57
CA GLY A 70 -3.02 -14.35 0.58
C GLY A 70 -1.81 -13.99 -0.30
N MET A 71 -0.99 -13.04 0.15
CA MET A 71 0.22 -12.55 -0.51
C MET A 71 1.49 -13.27 -0.07
N LEU A 72 1.48 -13.92 1.10
CA LEU A 72 2.62 -14.68 1.62
C LEU A 72 2.13 -16.05 2.10
N SER A 73 2.75 -17.12 1.59
CA SER A 73 2.49 -18.49 2.02
C SER A 73 3.36 -18.91 3.21
N GLU A 74 2.99 -20.02 3.86
CA GLU A 74 3.74 -20.60 4.99
C GLU A 74 5.16 -21.04 4.61
N ASP A 75 5.42 -21.33 3.33
CA ASP A 75 6.76 -21.66 2.81
C ASP A 75 7.57 -20.42 2.38
N GLY A 76 7.05 -19.21 2.64
CA GLY A 76 7.76 -17.95 2.41
C GLY A 76 7.71 -17.43 0.97
N LYS A 77 6.87 -18.00 0.10
CA LYS A 77 6.68 -17.49 -1.27
C LYS A 77 5.70 -16.33 -1.29
N ILE A 78 6.01 -15.33 -2.11
CA ILE A 78 5.18 -14.14 -2.27
C ILE A 78 4.34 -14.26 -3.54
N ASN A 79 3.03 -14.09 -3.39
CA ASN A 79 2.08 -13.96 -4.49
C ASN A 79 1.76 -12.47 -4.72
N PRO A 80 2.20 -11.86 -5.84
CA PRO A 80 1.94 -10.45 -6.11
C PRO A 80 0.48 -10.15 -6.43
N GLU A 81 -0.30 -11.11 -6.93
CA GLU A 81 -1.63 -10.84 -7.52
C GLU A 81 -2.60 -10.06 -6.59
N PRO A 82 -2.75 -10.40 -5.30
CA PRO A 82 -3.62 -9.62 -4.41
C PRO A 82 -3.14 -8.18 -4.17
N MET A 83 -1.81 -7.93 -4.21
CA MET A 83 -1.26 -6.58 -4.09
C MET A 83 -1.58 -5.74 -5.33
N LEU A 84 -1.51 -6.33 -6.52
CA LEU A 84 -1.74 -5.63 -7.79
C LEU A 84 -3.17 -5.08 -7.91
N GLN A 85 -4.16 -5.76 -7.31
CA GLN A 85 -5.56 -5.32 -7.28
C GLN A 85 -5.77 -3.96 -6.60
N HIS A 86 -4.88 -3.59 -5.68
CA HIS A 86 -4.97 -2.37 -4.87
C HIS A 86 -3.87 -1.36 -5.20
N THR A 87 -3.01 -1.71 -6.16
CA THR A 87 -1.85 -0.93 -6.56
C THR A 87 -2.10 -0.30 -7.94
N PRO A 88 -1.79 0.99 -8.16
CA PRO A 88 -1.88 1.59 -9.50
C PRO A 88 -0.99 0.86 -10.51
N GLU A 89 -1.45 0.71 -11.76
CA GLU A 89 -0.72 -0.01 -12.82
C GLU A 89 0.75 0.44 -12.98
N LYS A 90 1.01 1.74 -12.83
CA LYS A 90 2.37 2.31 -12.89
C LYS A 90 3.36 1.75 -11.85
N ILE A 91 2.86 1.12 -10.78
CA ILE A 91 3.67 0.51 -9.70
C ILE A 91 3.70 -1.03 -9.81
N HIS A 92 2.92 -1.64 -10.71
CA HIS A 92 2.80 -3.10 -10.81
C HIS A 92 4.14 -3.80 -11.06
N ASP A 93 4.99 -3.24 -11.92
CA ASP A 93 6.29 -3.84 -12.21
C ASP A 93 7.22 -3.81 -10.98
N VAL A 94 7.16 -2.75 -10.18
CA VAL A 94 7.89 -2.66 -8.91
C VAL A 94 7.39 -3.73 -7.93
N VAL A 95 6.07 -3.91 -7.78
CA VAL A 95 5.50 -4.95 -6.91
C VAL A 95 5.92 -6.35 -7.37
N LYS A 96 5.83 -6.64 -8.68
CA LYS A 96 6.24 -7.94 -9.24
C LYS A 96 7.73 -8.19 -9.03
N GLU A 97 8.57 -7.18 -9.24
CA GLU A 97 10.01 -7.30 -9.02
C GLU A 97 10.33 -7.55 -7.55
N CYS A 98 9.73 -6.77 -6.64
CA CYS A 98 9.91 -6.92 -5.20
C CYS A 98 9.26 -8.17 -4.62
N SER A 99 8.41 -8.87 -5.37
CA SER A 99 7.86 -10.18 -4.97
C SER A 99 8.79 -11.35 -5.30
N LYS A 100 9.92 -11.11 -5.98
CA LYS A 100 10.98 -12.10 -6.23
C LYS A 100 11.96 -12.22 -5.05
N ILE A 101 11.56 -11.73 -3.88
CA ILE A 101 12.33 -11.83 -2.65
C ILE A 101 12.51 -13.31 -2.29
N GLU A 102 13.77 -13.70 -2.04
CA GLU A 102 14.10 -15.06 -1.65
C GLU A 102 13.39 -15.44 -0.34
N ALA A 103 12.75 -16.60 -0.34
CA ALA A 103 12.08 -17.16 0.81
C ALA A 103 13.10 -17.51 1.91
N SER A 104 12.69 -17.37 3.17
CA SER A 104 13.48 -17.79 4.33
C SER A 104 12.55 -18.28 5.44
N ALA A 105 13.11 -18.93 6.45
CA ALA A 105 12.35 -19.35 7.63
C ALA A 105 11.84 -18.16 8.46
N ASP A 106 12.48 -17.00 8.38
CA ASP A 106 12.01 -15.77 9.01
C ASP A 106 11.03 -15.05 8.08
N LEU A 107 9.76 -15.41 8.20
CA LEU A 107 8.68 -14.82 7.41
C LEU A 107 8.44 -13.34 7.71
N CYS A 108 8.82 -12.85 8.89
CA CYS A 108 8.75 -11.41 9.20
C CYS A 108 9.79 -10.65 8.37
N ASP A 109 11.01 -11.19 8.26
CA ASP A 109 12.05 -10.63 7.40
C ASP A 109 11.71 -10.70 5.91
N VAL A 110 11.12 -11.80 5.42
CA VAL A 110 10.62 -11.91 4.03
C VAL A 110 9.64 -10.78 3.72
N ALA A 111 8.62 -10.59 4.57
CA ALA A 111 7.60 -9.57 4.39
C ALA A 111 8.19 -8.14 4.45
N TYR A 112 9.12 -7.91 5.39
CA TYR A 112 9.84 -6.65 5.52
C TYR A 112 10.67 -6.32 4.28
N ARG A 113 11.47 -7.27 3.78
CA ARG A 113 12.31 -7.05 2.60
C ARG A 113 11.49 -6.72 1.37
N GLN A 114 10.32 -7.34 1.21
CA GLN A 114 9.41 -7.00 0.12
C GLN A 114 8.86 -5.57 0.28
N HIS A 115 8.36 -5.19 1.46
CA HIS A 115 7.85 -3.83 1.71
C HIS A 115 8.95 -2.78 1.55
N LYS A 116 10.17 -3.06 2.03
CA LYS A 116 11.32 -2.16 1.88
C LYS A 116 11.70 -1.98 0.42
N CYS A 117 11.73 -3.06 -0.36
CA CYS A 117 12.00 -3.00 -1.79
C CYS A 117 10.98 -2.11 -2.52
N VAL A 118 9.67 -2.30 -2.26
CA VAL A 118 8.63 -1.46 -2.88
C VAL A 118 8.76 -0.01 -2.43
N ARG A 119 8.96 0.23 -1.13
CA ARG A 119 9.19 1.58 -0.58
C ARG A 119 10.37 2.25 -1.27
N ASP A 120 11.52 1.58 -1.38
CA ASP A 120 12.73 2.16 -1.97
C ASP A 120 12.52 2.52 -3.44
N LYS A 121 11.86 1.65 -4.21
CA LYS A 121 11.65 1.82 -5.66
C LYS A 121 10.46 2.71 -6.03
N ALA A 122 9.51 2.87 -5.12
CA ALA A 122 8.30 3.67 -5.30
C ALA A 122 8.07 4.59 -4.10
N THR A 123 9.13 5.31 -3.69
CA THR A 123 9.15 6.09 -2.43
C THR A 123 7.99 7.09 -2.35
N GLU A 124 7.78 7.89 -3.39
CA GLU A 124 6.73 8.90 -3.45
C GLU A 124 5.35 8.25 -3.28
N TRP A 125 5.06 7.20 -4.06
CA TRP A 125 3.79 6.47 -3.97
C TRP A 125 3.57 5.86 -2.58
N PHE A 126 4.60 5.27 -1.98
CA PHE A 126 4.48 4.63 -0.67
C PHE A 126 4.19 5.67 0.43
N GLN A 127 4.83 6.84 0.35
CA GLN A 127 4.58 7.96 1.27
C GLN A 127 3.18 8.53 1.09
N GLU A 128 2.76 8.81 -0.15
CA GLU A 128 1.41 9.28 -0.47
C GLU A 128 0.33 8.34 0.05
N MET A 129 0.48 7.03 -0.19
CA MET A 129 -0.47 6.02 0.28
C MET A 129 -0.56 6.01 1.81
N THR A 130 0.57 6.11 2.50
CA THR A 130 0.62 6.16 3.97
C THR A 130 -0.05 7.42 4.51
N GLU A 131 0.17 8.58 3.88
CA GLU A 131 -0.44 9.85 4.28
C GLU A 131 -1.94 9.91 3.99
N ALA A 132 -2.38 9.36 2.85
CA ALA A 132 -3.79 9.32 2.48
C ALA A 132 -4.60 8.51 3.50
N HIS A 133 -4.01 7.46 4.05
CA HIS A 133 -4.60 6.61 5.07
C HIS A 133 -4.58 7.15 6.50
N ASP A 134 -3.82 8.22 6.75
CA ASP A 134 -3.80 8.93 8.03
C ASP A 134 -4.90 10.00 8.13
N LYS A 135 -5.37 10.49 6.98
CA LYS A 135 -6.41 11.51 6.89
C LYS A 135 -7.84 10.93 6.99
N GLN A 136 -7.97 9.62 7.16
CA GLN A 136 -9.23 8.87 7.32
C GLN A 136 -9.40 8.43 8.76
#